data_AF-I3VIQ0-F1
#
_entry.id   AF-I3VIQ0-F1
#
_cell.length_a   1.000
_cell.length_b   1.000
_cell.length_c   1.000
_cell.angle_alpha   90.00
_cell.angle_beta   90.00
_cell.angle_gamma   90.00
#
_symmetry.space_group_name_H-M   'P 1'
#
loop_
_entity.id
_entity.type
_entity.pdbx_description
1 polymer ?
#
loop_
_entity_poly.entity_id
_entity_poly.type
_entity_poly.pdbx_seq_one_letter_code
_entity_poly.pdbx_strand_id
1 'polypeptide(L)'
;MEHLLAPARRADDIVFLDNVKFHYSARAVSLSEATGARVEYLPAYSPDFDPIEECIAKLKTILRTLKARTQRTLSTALKYALAQVTPEDIRGWFKHCGYTYSLN
;
A
#
# COMPACT_ATOMS: atom_id res chain seq x y z
N MET A 1 8.01 -4.95 8.31
CA MET A 1 8.53 -5.73 7.17
C MET A 1 8.57 -7.22 7.48
N GLU A 2 9.41 -7.66 8.43
CA GLU A 2 9.70 -9.07 8.72
C GLU A 2 8.45 -9.94 8.96
N HIS A 3 7.52 -9.49 9.81
CA HIS A 3 6.37 -10.32 10.19
C HIS A 3 5.11 -10.15 9.32
N LEU A 4 5.08 -9.17 8.41
CA LEU A 4 3.87 -8.80 7.67
C LEU A 4 4.05 -8.88 6.17
N LEU A 5 5.18 -8.35 5.66
CA LEU A 5 5.40 -8.24 4.22
C LEU A 5 6.23 -9.41 3.69
N ALA A 6 7.22 -9.90 4.43
CA ALA A 6 8.04 -11.01 3.96
C ALA A 6 7.27 -12.33 3.72
N PRO A 7 6.30 -12.74 4.58
CA PRO A 7 5.61 -14.02 4.40
C PRO A 7 4.62 -14.08 3.23
N ALA A 8 4.21 -12.92 2.71
CA ALA A 8 3.19 -12.82 1.67
C ALA A 8 3.75 -12.62 0.25
N ARG A 9 5.08 -12.57 0.11
CA ARG A 9 5.77 -12.22 -1.14
C ARG A 9 6.12 -13.46 -1.96
N ARG A 10 6.00 -13.32 -3.27
CA ARG A 10 6.53 -14.26 -4.25
C ARG A 10 7.84 -13.70 -4.82
N ALA A 11 8.68 -14.60 -5.34
CA ALA A 11 9.77 -14.18 -6.20
C ALA A 11 9.20 -13.32 -7.35
N ASP A 12 9.94 -12.27 -7.72
CA ASP A 12 9.59 -11.28 -8.75
C ASP A 12 8.48 -10.28 -8.38
N ASP A 13 7.96 -10.29 -7.16
CA ASP A 13 7.09 -9.20 -6.68
C ASP A 13 7.85 -7.86 -6.65
N ILE A 14 7.14 -6.77 -6.99
CA ILE A 14 7.65 -5.40 -6.84
C ILE A 14 7.09 -4.78 -5.57
N VAL A 15 7.94 -4.13 -4.79
CA VAL A 15 7.61 -3.30 -3.64
C VAL A 15 7.85 -1.84 -4.02
N PHE A 16 6.77 -1.11 -4.31
CA PHE A 16 6.84 0.33 -4.50
C PHE A 16 6.92 1.04 -3.14
N LEU A 17 7.85 1.97 -3.00
CA LEU A 17 7.98 2.86 -1.85
C LEU A 17 8.00 4.32 -2.32
N ASP A 18 7.33 5.20 -1.58
CA ASP A 18 7.48 6.65 -1.80
C ASP A 18 8.92 7.11 -1.44
N ASN A 19 9.23 8.36 -1.73
CA ASN A 19 10.57 8.92 -1.59
C ASN A 19 10.84 9.61 -0.23
N VAL A 20 10.07 9.31 0.83
CA VAL A 20 10.35 9.87 2.16
C VAL A 20 11.61 9.24 2.76
N LYS A 21 12.40 10.04 3.50
CA LYS A 21 13.74 9.65 3.98
C LYS A 21 13.77 8.34 4.78
N PHE A 22 12.71 8.02 5.53
CA PHE A 22 12.67 6.81 6.35
C PHE A 22 12.33 5.52 5.56
N HIS A 23 11.90 5.63 4.30
CA HIS A 23 11.75 4.46 3.41
C HIS A 23 13.09 3.94 2.87
N TYR A 24 14.17 4.74 2.94
CA TYR A 24 15.54 4.33 2.59
C TYR A 24 16.23 3.46 3.65
N SER A 25 15.47 2.77 4.49
CA SER A 25 16.05 1.87 5.49
C SER A 25 16.72 0.67 4.81
N ALA A 26 18.05 0.63 4.83
CA ALA A 26 18.82 -0.48 4.28
C ALA A 26 18.36 -1.85 4.82
N ARG A 27 17.99 -1.92 6.11
CA ARG A 27 17.41 -3.13 6.70
C ARG A 27 16.07 -3.49 6.06
N ALA A 28 15.16 -2.53 5.88
CA ALA A 28 13.86 -2.79 5.28
C ALA A 28 13.99 -3.27 3.82
N VAL A 29 14.89 -2.66 3.04
CA VAL A 29 15.19 -3.06 1.66
C VAL A 29 15.75 -4.49 1.63
N SER A 30 16.78 -4.77 2.43
CA SER A 30 17.41 -6.10 2.47
C SER A 30 16.42 -7.21 2.82
N LEU A 31 15.48 -6.94 3.72
CA LEU A 31 14.44 -7.88 4.10
C LEU A 31 13.41 -8.13 2.99
N SER A 32 13.09 -7.11 2.20
CA SER A 32 12.25 -7.29 1.00
C SER A 32 12.97 -8.16 -0.02
N GLU A 33 14.21 -7.82 -0.33
CA GLU A 33 15.00 -8.48 -1.37
C GLU A 33 15.36 -9.93 -0.99
N ALA A 34 15.49 -10.24 0.30
CA ALA A 34 15.67 -11.60 0.79
C ALA A 34 14.51 -12.55 0.44
N THR A 35 13.34 -12.02 0.05
CA THR A 35 12.20 -12.83 -0.45
C THR A 35 12.21 -13.06 -1.96
N GLY A 36 13.18 -12.49 -2.68
CA GLY A 36 13.21 -12.48 -4.15
C GLY A 36 12.38 -11.35 -4.79
N ALA A 37 11.84 -10.43 -3.97
CA ALA A 37 11.17 -9.22 -4.44
C ALA A 37 12.18 -8.13 -4.82
N ARG A 38 11.74 -7.15 -5.62
CA ARG A 38 12.52 -5.94 -5.96
C ARG A 38 11.88 -4.71 -5.32
N VAL A 39 12.69 -3.78 -4.84
CA VAL A 39 12.23 -2.51 -4.30
C VAL A 39 12.40 -1.42 -5.36
N GLU A 40 11.32 -0.72 -5.68
CA GLU A 40 11.29 0.40 -6.63
C GLU A 40 10.82 1.66 -5.88
N TYR A 41 11.55 2.76 -6.04
CA TYR A 41 11.16 4.04 -5.44
C TYR A 41 10.38 4.89 -6.44
N LEU A 42 9.28 5.48 -5.99
CA LEU A 42 8.54 6.43 -6.82
C LEU A 42 9.38 7.72 -7.01
N PRO A 43 9.28 8.38 -8.18
CA PRO A 43 9.89 9.68 -8.37
C PRO A 43 9.37 10.69 -7.33
N ALA A 44 10.21 11.65 -6.96
CA ALA A 44 9.83 12.67 -5.99
C ALA A 44 8.61 13.45 -6.49
N TYR A 45 7.66 13.72 -5.59
CA TYR A 45 6.42 14.45 -5.89
C TYR A 45 5.58 13.82 -7.01
N SER A 46 5.54 12.50 -7.09
CA SER A 46 4.65 11.76 -8.00
C SER A 46 3.51 11.04 -7.28
N PRO A 47 2.63 11.74 -6.54
CA PRO A 47 1.47 11.12 -5.91
C PRO A 47 0.54 10.49 -6.96
N ASP A 48 0.54 10.99 -8.20
CA ASP A 48 -0.22 10.43 -9.32
C ASP A 48 0.20 9.00 -9.68
N PHE A 49 1.40 8.57 -9.26
CA PHE A 49 1.91 7.22 -9.46
C PHE A 49 1.83 6.33 -8.21
N ASP A 50 1.16 6.77 -7.13
CA ASP A 50 1.04 5.99 -5.91
C ASP A 50 -0.40 5.47 -5.68
N PRO A 51 -0.69 4.20 -6.01
CA PRO A 51 -2.02 3.62 -5.82
C PRO A 51 -2.46 3.56 -4.35
N ILE A 52 -1.54 3.69 -3.38
CA ILE A 52 -1.92 3.67 -1.96
C ILE A 52 -2.70 4.92 -1.55
N GLU A 53 -2.51 6.04 -2.25
CA GLU A 53 -3.18 7.29 -1.92
C GLU A 53 -4.70 7.19 -2.12
N GLU A 54 -5.14 6.52 -3.19
CA GLU A 54 -6.55 6.25 -3.46
C GLU A 54 -7.17 5.31 -2.40
N CYS A 55 -6.40 4.28 -1.99
CA CYS A 55 -6.79 3.41 -0.88
C CYS A 55 -6.98 4.21 0.41
N ILE A 56 -6.00 5.04 0.77
CA ILE A 56 -6.04 5.90 1.95
C ILE A 56 -7.22 6.89 1.86
N ALA A 57 -7.52 7.44 0.69
CA ALA A 57 -8.66 8.32 0.46
C ALA A 57 -9.99 7.61 0.73
N LYS A 58 -10.19 6.38 0.19
CA LYS A 58 -11.38 5.57 0.46
C LYS A 58 -11.53 5.24 1.95
N LEU A 59 -10.45 4.81 2.60
CA LEU A 59 -10.45 4.54 4.04
C LEU A 59 -10.80 5.79 4.86
N LYS A 60 -10.18 6.94 4.57
CA LYS A 60 -10.47 8.21 5.25
C LYS A 60 -11.93 8.61 5.08
N THR A 61 -12.53 8.43 3.91
CA THR A 61 -13.95 8.71 3.67
C THR A 61 -14.86 7.87 4.57
N ILE A 62 -14.62 6.56 4.67
CA ILE A 62 -15.40 5.67 5.55
C ILE A 62 -15.22 6.06 7.02
N LEU A 63 -13.97 6.29 7.45
CA LEU A 63 -13.65 6.64 8.83
C LEU A 63 -14.27 7.97 9.27
N ARG A 64 -14.32 8.96 8.36
CA ARG A 64 -14.98 10.26 8.61
C ARG A 64 -16.47 10.10 8.87
N THR A 65 -17.13 9.16 8.20
CA THR A 65 -18.55 8.84 8.40
C THR A 65 -18.78 8.15 9.76
N LEU A 66 -17.89 7.24 10.16
CA LEU A 66 -18.01 6.49 11.42
C LEU A 66 -17.71 7.31 12.67
N LYS A 67 -16.98 8.43 12.54
CA LYS A 67 -16.71 9.41 13.61
C LYS A 67 -16.20 8.79 14.92
N ALA A 68 -15.33 7.77 14.83
CA ALA A 68 -14.68 7.19 16.02
C ALA A 68 -13.94 8.28 16.83
N ARG A 69 -14.00 8.19 18.17
CA ARG A 69 -13.40 9.16 19.11
C ARG A 69 -12.45 8.54 20.13
N THR A 70 -12.23 7.24 20.05
CA THR A 70 -11.28 6.51 20.90
C THR A 70 -10.39 5.62 20.04
N GLN A 71 -9.20 5.30 20.53
CA GLN A 71 -8.29 4.40 19.82
C GLN A 71 -8.94 3.03 19.53
N ARG A 72 -9.69 2.48 20.49
CA ARG A 72 -10.41 1.21 20.32
C ARG A 72 -11.45 1.31 19.21
N THR A 73 -12.28 2.35 19.21
CA THR A 73 -13.31 2.53 18.17
C THR A 73 -12.69 2.82 16.81
N LEU A 74 -11.56 3.53 16.76
CA LEU A 74 -10.82 3.77 15.52
C LEU A 74 -10.23 2.48 14.95
N SER A 75 -9.67 1.60 15.79
CA SER A 75 -9.16 0.30 15.36
C SER A 75 -10.25 -0.57 14.75
N THR A 76 -11.42 -0.63 15.40
CA THR A 76 -12.60 -1.35 14.84
C THR A 76 -13.07 -0.73 13.53
N ALA A 77 -13.17 0.61 13.47
CA ALA A 77 -13.58 1.33 12.28
C ALA A 77 -12.59 1.13 11.12
N LEU A 78 -11.29 1.06 11.40
CA LEU A 78 -10.26 0.79 10.39
C LEU A 78 -10.37 -0.63 9.85
N LYS A 79 -10.59 -1.64 10.71
CA LYS A 79 -10.84 -3.02 10.27
C LYS A 79 -12.07 -3.10 9.36
N TYR A 80 -13.15 -2.42 9.74
CA TYR A 80 -14.35 -2.33 8.92
C TYR A 80 -14.05 -1.67 7.56
N ALA A 81 -13.37 -0.52 7.56
CA ALA A 81 -13.04 0.20 6.33
C ALA A 81 -12.13 -0.61 5.38
N LEU A 82 -11.14 -1.31 5.92
CA LEU A 82 -10.27 -2.22 5.15
C LEU A 82 -11.06 -3.34 4.49
N ALA A 83 -12.06 -3.90 5.19
CA ALA A 83 -12.94 -4.93 4.62
C ALA A 83 -13.85 -4.42 3.48
N GLN A 84 -13.93 -3.10 3.26
CA GLN A 84 -14.66 -2.50 2.14
C GLN A 84 -13.78 -2.26 0.90
N VAL A 85 -12.48 -2.56 0.98
CA VAL A 85 -11.57 -2.49 -0.18
C VAL A 85 -11.69 -3.79 -0.97
N THR A 86 -12.04 -3.68 -2.23
CA THR A 86 -12.23 -4.81 -3.14
C THR A 86 -11.04 -4.99 -4.09
N PRO A 87 -10.83 -6.18 -4.66
CA PRO A 87 -9.86 -6.37 -5.73
C PRO A 87 -10.09 -5.45 -6.93
N GLU A 88 -11.35 -5.12 -7.24
CA GLU A 88 -11.73 -4.21 -8.33
C GLU A 88 -11.27 -2.79 -8.06
N ASP A 89 -11.39 -2.31 -6.81
CA ASP A 89 -10.83 -1.01 -6.41
C ASP A 89 -9.32 -0.99 -6.64
N ILE A 90 -8.60 -2.02 -6.16
CA ILE A 90 -7.14 -2.11 -6.27
C ILE A 90 -6.72 -2.07 -7.74
N ARG A 91 -7.31 -2.91 -8.60
CA ARG A 91 -7.02 -2.91 -10.04
C ARG A 91 -7.33 -1.55 -10.68
N GLY A 92 -8.42 -0.90 -10.26
CA GLY A 92 -8.81 0.43 -10.71
C GLY A 92 -7.79 1.50 -10.36
N TRP A 93 -7.29 1.51 -9.13
CA TRP A 93 -6.29 2.48 -8.66
C TRP A 93 -4.95 2.31 -9.35
N PHE A 94 -4.47 1.08 -9.51
CA PHE A 94 -3.25 0.82 -10.28
C PHE A 94 -3.40 1.30 -11.73
N LYS A 95 -4.55 1.01 -12.36
CA LYS A 95 -4.84 1.51 -13.72
C LYS A 95 -4.91 3.04 -13.78
N HIS A 96 -5.49 3.70 -12.77
CA HIS A 96 -5.55 5.16 -12.68
C HIS A 96 -4.14 5.77 -12.64
N CYS A 97 -3.22 5.15 -11.90
CA CYS A 97 -1.81 5.54 -11.84
C CYS A 97 -0.98 5.17 -13.08
N GLY A 98 -1.60 4.64 -14.15
CA GLY A 98 -0.92 4.28 -15.39
C GLY A 98 -0.23 2.91 -15.37
N TYR A 99 -0.36 2.13 -14.29
CA TYR A 99 0.13 0.76 -14.27
C TYR A 99 -0.82 -0.13 -15.07
N THR A 100 -0.31 -0.64 -16.18
CA THR A 100 -1.02 -1.60 -17.01
C THR A 100 -0.49 -2.99 -16.74
N TYR A 101 -1.39 -3.95 -16.56
CA TYR A 101 -1.02 -5.35 -16.48
C TYR A 101 -1.01 -5.90 -17.91
N SER A 102 0.17 -6.15 -18.46
CA SER A 102 0.30 -7.01 -19.63
C SER A 102 0.24 -8.45 -19.12
N LEU A 103 -0.87 -9.15 -19.37
CA LEU A 103 -0.87 -10.61 -19.29
C LEU A 103 0.00 -11.11 -20.45
N ASN A 104 1.20 -11.59 -20.12
CA ASN A 104 1.84 -12.62 -20.94
C ASN A 104 1.39 -13.98 -20.40
#